data_AF-A0A1A6GS86-F1
#
_entry.id   AF-A0A1A6GS86-F1
#
_cell.length_a   1.000
_cell.length_b   1.000
_cell.length_c   1.000
_cell.angle_alpha   90.00
_cell.angle_beta   90.00
_cell.angle_gamma   90.00
#
_symmetry.space_group_name_H-M   'P 1'
#
loop_
_entity.id
_entity.type
_entity.pdbx_description
1 polymer ?
#
loop_
_entity_poly.entity_id
_entity_poly.type
_entity_poly.pdbx_seq_one_letter_code
_entity_poly.pdbx_strand_id
1 'polypeptide(L)' 'MDAANFEQFLQERIKVNGKAGNLGGGVVTIERSKSKITVTSEVPFSKSKESYELRYFQINQEEEEEEEED' A
#
# COMPACT_ATOMS: atom_id res chain seq x y z
N MET A 1 -7.47 7.46 6.58
CA MET A 1 -6.91 6.09 6.82
C MET A 1 -5.79 6.19 7.83
N ASP A 2 -5.66 5.22 8.74
CA ASP A 2 -4.53 5.14 9.67
C ASP A 2 -3.39 4.31 9.06
N ALA A 3 -2.20 4.90 8.96
CA ALA A 3 -1.04 4.25 8.37
C ALA A 3 -0.53 3.06 9.19
N ALA A 4 -0.72 3.06 10.51
CA ALA A 4 -0.35 1.93 11.37
C ALA A 4 -1.27 0.72 11.13
N ASN A 5 -2.58 0.95 11.01
CA ASN A 5 -3.53 -0.11 10.65
C ASN A 5 -3.26 -0.68 9.26
N PHE A 6 -2.86 0.19 8.32
CA PHE A 6 -2.51 -0.26 6.96
C PHE A 6 -1.20 -1.04 6.91
N GLU A 7 -0.18 -0.63 7.68
CA GLU A 7 1.05 -1.40 7.87
C GLU A 7 0.76 -2.80 8.41
N GLN A 8 -0.05 -2.90 9.46
CA GLN A 8 -0.46 -4.19 10.03
C GLN A 8 -1.23 -5.06 9.02
N PHE A 9 -2.17 -4.46 8.28
CA PHE A 9 -2.88 -5.16 7.22
C PHE A 9 -1.94 -5.78 6.19
N LEU A 10 -0.90 -5.05 5.77
CA LEU A 10 0.10 -5.55 4.84
C LEU A 10 0.93 -6.70 5.45
N GLN A 11 1.34 -6.59 6.71
CA GLN A 11 2.06 -7.66 7.42
C GLN A 11 1.24 -8.96 7.48
N GLU A 12 -0.08 -8.86 7.72
CA GLU A 12 -0.97 -10.02 7.82
C GLU A 12 -1.34 -10.61 6.47
N ARG A 13 -1.51 -9.79 5.43
CA ARG A 13 -2.04 -10.23 4.13
C ARG A 13 -0.99 -10.60 3.10
N ILE A 14 0.23 -10.06 3.19
CA ILE A 14 1.30 -10.45 2.28
C ILE A 14 1.66 -11.91 2.53
N LYS A 15 1.68 -12.68 1.44
CA LYS A 15 2.01 -14.10 1.47
C LYS A 15 3.40 -14.33 0.90
N VAL A 16 4.21 -15.08 1.64
CA VAL A 16 5.49 -15.60 1.17
C VAL A 16 5.33 -17.12 1.04
N ASN A 17 5.59 -17.67 -0.14
CA ASN A 17 5.41 -19.11 -0.45
C ASN A 17 4.02 -19.66 -0.06
N GLY A 18 2.98 -18.85 -0.28
CA GLY A 18 1.59 -19.22 0.03
C GLY A 18 1.19 -19.08 1.50
N LYS A 19 2.11 -18.74 2.41
CA LYS A 19 1.82 -18.50 3.84
C LYS A 19 1.73 -17.01 4.14
N ALA A 20 0.64 -16.59 4.76
CA ALA A 20 0.40 -15.22 5.20
C ALA A 20 0.89 -15.01 6.64
N GLY A 21 1.12 -13.75 7.04
CA GLY A 21 1.49 -13.40 8.42
C GLY A 21 2.92 -13.81 8.84
N ASN A 22 3.71 -14.33 7.91
CA ASN A 22 5.13 -14.58 8.10
C ASN A 22 5.86 -14.08 6.86
N LEU A 23 6.54 -12.93 6.99
CA LEU A 23 7.25 -12.25 5.91
C LEU A 23 8.59 -12.94 5.53
N GLY A 24 8.66 -14.26 5.72
CA GLY A 24 9.81 -15.08 5.37
C GLY A 24 11.06 -14.77 6.20
N GLY A 25 10.93 -14.27 7.42
CA GLY A 25 12.07 -13.97 8.29
C GLY A 25 12.98 -12.83 7.82
N GLY A 26 12.45 -11.88 7.06
CA GLY A 26 13.20 -10.74 6.51
C GLY A 26 13.19 -10.67 4.98
N VAL A 27 12.71 -11.72 4.32
CA VAL A 27 12.57 -11.76 2.85
C VAL A 27 11.67 -10.64 2.33
N VAL A 28 10.60 -10.31 3.06
CA VAL A 28 9.80 -9.10 2.82
C VAL A 28 9.94 -8.18 4.02
N THR A 29 10.30 -6.93 3.77
CA THR A 29 10.35 -5.88 4.79
C THR A 29 9.32 -4.80 4.49
N ILE A 30 8.68 -4.30 5.53
CA ILE A 30 7.70 -3.22 5.46
C ILE A 30 8.18 -2.14 6.40
N GLU A 31 8.37 -0.94 5.86
CA GLU A 31 8.83 0.22 6.62
C GLU A 31 7.82 1.36 6.48
N ARG A 32 7.41 1.92 7.61
CA ARG A 32 6.50 3.07 7.64
C ARG A 32 7.26 4.36 7.97
N SER A 33 7.09 5.32 7.09
CA SER A 33 7.39 6.74 7.31
C SER A 33 6.10 7.52 7.56
N LYS A 34 6.21 8.80 7.95
CA LYS A 34 5.04 9.64 8.31
C LYS A 34 3.97 9.70 7.20
N SER A 35 4.38 9.74 5.93
CA SER A 35 3.48 9.87 4.77
C SER A 35 3.63 8.74 3.75
N LYS A 36 4.42 7.70 4.04
CA LYS A 36 4.75 6.65 3.06
C LYS A 36 4.95 5.30 3.74
N ILE A 37 4.48 4.23 3.11
CA ILE A 37 4.87 2.87 3.45
C ILE A 37 5.72 2.33 2.29
N THR A 38 6.86 1.75 2.60
CA THR A 38 7.75 1.08 1.65
C THR A 38 7.71 -0.41 1.92
N VAL A 39 7.51 -1.20 0.86
CA VAL A 39 7.58 -2.67 0.92
C VAL A 39 8.73 -3.12 0.03
N THR A 40 9.71 -3.80 0.60
CA THR A 40 10.88 -4.33 -0.11
C THR A 40 10.83 -5.86 -0.04
N SER A 41 11.19 -6.53 -1.12
CA SER A 41 11.25 -7.99 -1.18
C SER A 41 12.55 -8.44 -1.81
N GLU A 42 13.25 -9.35 -1.15
CA GLU A 42 14.49 -9.97 -1.66
C GLU A 42 14.20 -11.06 -2.69
N VAL A 43 12.98 -11.61 -2.68
CA VAL A 43 12.49 -12.56 -3.69
C VAL A 43 11.54 -11.86 -4.65
N PRO A 44 11.50 -12.25 -5.93
CA PRO A 44 10.52 -11.71 -6.86
C PRO A 44 9.09 -12.03 -6.36
N PHE A 45 8.26 -11.00 -6.23
CA PHE A 45 6.81 -11.21 -6.23
C PHE A 45 6.43 -11.87 -7.57
N SER A 46 5.43 -12.78 -7.57
CA SER A 46 5.15 -13.67 -8.70
C SER A 46 5.13 -12.96 -10.07
N LYS A 47 5.70 -13.63 -11.08
CA LYS A 47 6.07 -13.19 -12.45
C LYS A 47 5.05 -12.44 -13.33
N SER A 48 3.85 -12.06 -12.88
CA SER A 48 2.86 -11.42 -13.77
C SER A 48 2.87 -9.88 -13.75
N LYS A 49 3.45 -9.24 -12.73
CA LYS A 49 3.75 -7.79 -12.72
C LYS A 49 4.98 -7.53 -11.86
N GLU A 50 6.02 -6.88 -12.41
CA GLU A 50 7.22 -6.49 -11.63
C GLU A 50 6.91 -5.48 -10.51
N SER A 51 5.75 -4.80 -10.55
CA SER A 51 5.34 -3.84 -9.53
C SER A 51 3.82 -3.74 -9.40
N TYR A 52 3.36 -3.45 -8.18
CA TYR A 52 1.98 -3.05 -7.90
C TYR A 52 2.03 -1.61 -7.37
N GLU A 53 1.39 -0.68 -8.07
CA GLU A 53 1.21 0.70 -7.61
C GLU A 53 -0.18 0.83 -6.97
N LEU A 54 -0.22 1.07 -5.67
CA LEU A 54 -1.45 1.43 -4.96
C LEU A 54 -1.55 2.96 -4.92
N ARG A 55 -2.53 3.52 -5.63
CA ARG A 55 -2.80 4.97 -5.63
C ARG A 55 -3.91 5.28 -4.64
N TYR A 56 -3.58 6.05 -3.60
CA TYR A 56 -4.57 6.62 -2.69
C TYR A 56 -4.91 8.03 -3.19
N PHE A 57 -6.15 8.23 -3.62
CA PHE A 57 -6.65 9.56 -3.97
C PHE A 57 -7.24 10.19 -2.72
N GLN A 58 -6.61 11.25 -2.23
CA GLN A 58 -7.23 12.11 -1.24
C GLN A 58 -8.11 13.10 -2.02
N ILE A 59 -9.39 12.75 -2.19
CA ILE A 59 -10.37 13.66 -2.76
C ILE A 59 -10.71 14.64 -1.63
N ASN A 60 -10.15 15.85 -1.68
CA ASN A 60 -10.72 16.96 -0.95
C ASN A 60 -12.02 17.32 -1.69
N GLN A 61 -13.13 17.43 -0.96
CA GLN A 61 -14.33 18.07 -1.48
C GLN A 61 -14.00 19.56 -1.61
N GLU A 62 -13.36 19.96 -2.71
CA GLU A 62 -13.51 21.32 -3.19
C GLU A 62 -14.94 21.36 -3.74
N GLU A 63 -15.80 22.14 -3.09
CA GLU A 63 -17.15 22.43 -3.58
C GLU A 63 -17.00 22.90 -5.03
N GLU A 64 -17.68 22.23 -5.97
CA GLU A 64 -17.80 22.71 -7.34
C GLU A 64 -18.42 24.12 -7.25
N GLU A 65 -17.65 25.16 -7.54
CA GLU A 65 -18.21 26.50 -7.74
C GLU A 65 -19.20 26.39 -8.91
N GLU A 66 -20.50 26.53 -8.62
CA GLU A 66 -21.53 26.61 -9.66
C GLU A 66 -21.18 27.80 -10.57
N GLU A 67 -20.86 27.53 -11.84
CA GLU A 67 -20.81 28.59 -12.86
C GLU A 67 -22.25 29.13 -13.03
N GLU A 68 -22.53 30.32 -12.49
CA GLU A 68 -23.75 31.06 -12.84
C GLU A 68 -23.71 31.38 -14.35
N GLU A 69 -24.60 30.77 -15.12
CA GLU A 69 -24.82 31.09 -16.54
C GLU A 69 -25.71 32.34 -16.63
N ASP A 70 -25.19 33.44 -17.21
CA ASP A 70 -25.89 34.72 -17.49
C ASP A 70 -27.10 34.59 -18.44
#